data_AF-A0A958RLK5-F1
#
_entry.id   AF-A0A958RLK5-F1
#
_cell.length_a   1.000
_cell.length_b   1.000
_cell.length_c   1.000
_cell.angle_alpha   90.00
_cell.angle_beta   90.00
_cell.angle_gamma   90.00
#
_symmetry.space_group_name_H-M   'P 1'
#
loop_
_entity.id
_entity.type
_entity.pdbx_description
1 polymer ?
#
loop_
_entity_poly.entity_id
_entity_poly.type
_entity_poly.pdbx_seq_one_letter_code
_entity_poly.pdbx_strand_id
1 'polypeptide(L)'
;HVPKDKMIRLVDTLQGAYGSNIMWSICGGEPTIIPYLTEVMAYIRKKGAYDISITTNLSRKTEYFLELYPYLNNITASLHFEIMAGKAEEYTERIIALENWRRKWNEEQEKLEGFPNAKTGWRRKTLLVRFMMYPGQFDNILKMKSKLEKAGVEKIEFRYIRPLRGLSNEQMPTKKLGFDVNHDRMDAEDLHENDVQIKSKVTPSVHGKSMEAPDHEVVSSVDKEVIAKIKDREEWYTEEEKKTIRQLFAGEPKKFLRLFFAQDDRIVEEGYHYNQLNFERKNNFEGWLCWAGTKHMKITPSGDIYIGSCHVGGKLGNIYSLDASFVLPKEPVVCPKWRCTDNLDLRVPKAKGPEYAHLVADQTKELGSGL
;
A
#
# COMPACT_ATOMS: atom_id res chain seq x y z
N HIS A 1 7.07 18.95 -2.90
CA HIS A 1 6.74 17.80 -3.78
C HIS A 1 7.90 17.59 -4.76
N VAL A 2 8.08 16.37 -5.28
CA VAL A 2 9.16 16.02 -6.24
C VAL A 2 9.01 16.82 -7.51
N PRO A 3 9.95 17.66 -7.98
CA PRO A 3 9.72 18.49 -9.18
C PRO A 3 9.23 17.70 -10.41
N LYS A 4 8.46 18.33 -11.30
CA LYS A 4 7.82 17.66 -12.43
C LYS A 4 8.84 16.97 -13.35
N ASP A 5 9.90 17.68 -13.73
CA ASP A 5 10.99 17.17 -14.58
C ASP A 5 11.63 15.91 -13.98
N LYS A 6 11.72 15.86 -12.64
CA LYS A 6 12.25 14.74 -11.90
C LYS A 6 11.33 13.52 -11.94
N MET A 7 10.01 13.70 -11.83
CA MET A 7 9.05 12.60 -12.03
C MET A 7 9.04 12.09 -13.47
N ILE A 8 9.13 12.98 -14.47
CA ILE A 8 9.19 12.57 -15.88
C ILE A 8 10.46 11.76 -16.14
N ARG A 9 11.61 12.24 -15.66
CA ARG A 9 12.88 11.50 -15.74
C ARG A 9 12.80 10.14 -15.08
N LEU A 10 12.11 10.02 -13.93
CA LEU A 10 11.87 8.73 -13.29
C LEU A 10 11.14 7.75 -14.21
N VAL A 11 10.07 8.22 -14.86
CA VAL A 11 9.28 7.40 -15.78
C VAL A 11 10.13 6.92 -16.95
N ASP A 12 10.90 7.82 -17.55
CA ASP A 12 11.79 7.49 -18.67
C ASP A 12 12.88 6.49 -18.27
N THR A 13 13.51 6.68 -17.10
CA THR A 13 14.52 5.74 -16.59
C THR A 13 13.93 4.35 -16.37
N LEU A 14 12.79 4.25 -15.68
CA LEU A 14 12.17 2.96 -15.36
C LEU A 14 11.71 2.23 -16.63
N GLN A 15 11.08 2.94 -17.57
CA GLN A 15 10.65 2.32 -18.82
C GLN A 15 11.79 2.03 -19.78
N GLY A 16 12.88 2.80 -19.73
CA GLY A 16 14.12 2.46 -20.46
C GLY A 16 14.75 1.16 -19.94
N ALA A 17 14.69 0.92 -18.63
CA ALA A 17 15.26 -0.29 -18.02
C ALA A 17 14.35 -1.52 -18.11
N TYR A 18 13.03 -1.36 -17.91
CA TYR A 18 12.09 -2.47 -17.74
C TYR A 18 10.96 -2.51 -18.79
N GLY A 19 10.99 -1.62 -19.78
CA GLY A 19 9.93 -1.49 -20.78
C GLY A 19 8.62 -0.97 -20.19
N SER A 20 7.51 -1.28 -20.86
CA SER A 20 6.17 -0.79 -20.48
C SER A 20 5.42 -1.69 -19.50
N ASN A 21 5.98 -2.86 -19.15
CA ASN A 21 5.39 -3.84 -18.23
C ASN A 21 5.58 -3.44 -16.75
N ILE A 22 5.21 -2.20 -16.42
CA ILE A 22 5.33 -1.62 -15.09
C ILE A 22 3.93 -1.30 -14.58
N MET A 23 3.64 -1.76 -13.36
CA MET A 23 2.45 -1.37 -12.61
C MET A 23 2.78 -0.16 -11.73
N TRP A 24 2.24 0.99 -12.08
CA TRP A 24 2.41 2.23 -11.34
C TRP A 24 1.35 2.33 -10.24
N SER A 25 1.80 2.40 -8.99
CA SER A 25 0.93 2.61 -7.83
C SER A 25 1.32 3.92 -7.14
N ILE A 26 0.56 4.98 -7.40
CA ILE A 26 0.80 6.30 -6.81
C ILE A 26 0.09 6.38 -5.46
N CYS A 27 0.87 6.40 -4.38
CA CYS A 27 0.39 6.40 -3.01
C CYS A 27 1.34 7.20 -2.09
N GLY A 28 0.92 7.39 -0.83
CA GLY A 28 1.69 8.09 0.20
C GLY A 28 1.24 9.54 0.37
N GLY A 29 0.97 9.92 1.62
CA GLY A 29 0.30 11.20 1.92
C GLY A 29 -1.01 11.33 1.14
N GLU A 30 -1.28 12.54 0.64
CA GLU A 30 -2.32 12.77 -0.36
C GLU A 30 -1.67 13.12 -1.71
N PRO A 31 -1.64 12.20 -2.69
CA PRO A 31 -0.93 12.44 -3.95
C PRO A 31 -1.53 13.57 -4.77
N THR A 32 -2.83 13.85 -4.67
CA THR A 32 -3.48 14.89 -5.49
C THR A 32 -3.14 16.33 -5.11
N ILE A 33 -2.35 16.54 -4.04
CA ILE A 33 -1.75 17.84 -3.75
C ILE A 33 -0.61 18.19 -4.71
N ILE A 34 -0.08 17.21 -5.45
CA ILE A 34 0.96 17.40 -6.46
C ILE A 34 0.34 18.15 -7.65
N PRO A 35 0.73 19.39 -7.96
CA PRO A 35 0.02 20.22 -8.93
C PRO A 35 -0.04 19.62 -10.35
N TYR A 36 1.03 18.97 -10.78
CA TYR A 36 1.20 18.37 -12.11
C TYR A 36 0.96 16.86 -12.13
N LEU A 37 0.28 16.30 -11.13
CA LEU A 37 0.02 14.85 -11.07
C LEU A 37 -0.69 14.36 -12.33
N THR A 38 -1.73 15.06 -12.79
CA THR A 38 -2.50 14.69 -13.99
C THR A 38 -1.61 14.64 -15.22
N GLU A 39 -0.69 15.60 -15.37
CA GLU A 39 0.26 15.64 -16.49
C GLU A 39 1.24 14.45 -16.45
N VAL A 40 1.71 14.08 -15.27
CA VAL A 40 2.58 12.91 -15.09
C VAL A 40 1.83 11.62 -15.40
N MET A 41 0.57 11.47 -14.95
CA MET A 41 -0.24 10.28 -15.26
C MET A 41 -0.53 10.17 -16.76
N ALA A 42 -0.83 11.30 -17.42
CA ALA A 42 -0.99 11.36 -18.86
C ALA A 42 0.30 10.96 -19.60
N TYR A 43 1.46 11.40 -19.10
CA TYR A 43 2.77 11.02 -19.65
C TYR A 43 3.03 9.51 -19.53
N ILE A 44 2.83 8.94 -18.35
CA ILE A 44 3.00 7.50 -18.10
C ILE A 44 2.07 6.69 -19.01
N ARG A 45 0.81 7.13 -19.18
CA ARG A 45 -0.14 6.49 -20.09
C ARG A 45 0.32 6.57 -21.54
N LYS A 46 0.76 7.74 -22.01
CA LYS A 46 1.26 7.95 -23.38
C LYS A 46 2.43 7.03 -23.71
N LYS A 47 3.26 6.70 -22.72
CA LYS A 47 4.37 5.75 -22.87
C LYS A 47 3.95 4.27 -22.84
N GLY A 48 2.66 3.97 -22.77
CA GLY A 48 2.12 2.62 -22.89
C GLY A 48 2.16 1.80 -21.61
N ALA A 49 2.17 2.43 -20.43
CA ALA A 49 2.18 1.71 -19.16
C ALA A 49 1.00 0.73 -19.03
N TYR A 50 1.31 -0.49 -18.59
CA TYR A 50 0.35 -1.57 -18.41
C TYR A 50 -0.73 -1.23 -17.36
N ASP A 51 -0.32 -0.71 -16.19
CA ASP A 51 -1.28 -0.35 -15.16
C ASP A 51 -0.89 0.93 -14.43
N ILE A 52 -1.87 1.80 -14.21
CA ILE A 52 -1.69 3.04 -13.44
C ILE A 52 -2.82 3.13 -12.42
N SER A 53 -2.46 3.17 -11.14
CA SER A 53 -3.39 3.26 -10.03
C SER A 53 -3.01 4.37 -9.06
N ILE A 54 -4.00 4.97 -8.41
CA ILE A 54 -3.81 5.96 -7.36
C ILE A 54 -4.54 5.53 -6.08
N THR A 55 -3.94 5.79 -4.93
CA THR A 55 -4.63 5.79 -3.63
C THR A 55 -4.72 7.23 -3.12
N THR A 56 -5.93 7.71 -2.86
CA THR A 56 -6.20 9.11 -2.49
C THR A 56 -7.24 9.15 -1.36
N ASN A 57 -7.14 10.16 -0.51
CA ASN A 57 -8.14 10.50 0.49
C ASN A 57 -9.37 11.21 -0.10
N LEU A 58 -9.42 11.46 -1.42
CA LEU A 58 -10.49 12.18 -2.12
C LEU A 58 -10.72 13.63 -1.67
N SER A 59 -9.74 14.31 -1.08
CA SER A 59 -9.92 15.71 -0.60
C SER A 59 -10.15 16.75 -1.70
N ARG A 60 -9.79 16.47 -2.96
CA ARG A 60 -10.06 17.34 -4.11
C ARG A 60 -11.51 17.21 -4.57
N LYS A 61 -11.99 18.18 -5.35
CA LYS A 61 -13.34 18.17 -5.91
C LYS A 61 -13.52 17.06 -6.96
N THR A 62 -14.77 16.68 -7.22
CA THR A 62 -15.15 15.62 -8.16
C THR A 62 -14.59 15.87 -9.57
N GLU A 63 -14.61 17.11 -10.04
CA GLU A 63 -14.17 17.50 -11.39
C GLU A 63 -12.71 17.15 -11.62
N TYR A 64 -11.86 17.40 -10.63
CA TYR A 64 -10.43 17.06 -10.69
C TYR A 64 -10.21 15.55 -10.90
N PHE A 65 -11.00 14.72 -10.22
CA PHE A 65 -10.89 13.28 -10.37
C PHE A 65 -11.45 12.79 -11.71
N LEU A 66 -12.52 13.41 -12.22
CA LEU A 66 -13.06 13.10 -13.55
C LEU A 66 -12.07 13.46 -14.67
N GLU A 67 -11.27 14.52 -14.51
CA GLU A 67 -10.18 14.86 -15.43
C GLU A 67 -8.99 13.88 -15.33
N LEU A 68 -8.73 13.34 -14.14
CA LEU A 68 -7.61 12.44 -13.88
C LEU A 68 -7.89 10.99 -14.31
N TYR A 69 -9.11 10.49 -14.07
CA TYR A 69 -9.49 9.09 -14.25
C TYR A 69 -9.28 8.52 -15.67
N PRO A 70 -9.38 9.30 -16.77
CA PRO A 70 -9.01 8.83 -18.11
C PRO A 70 -7.62 8.19 -18.17
N TYR A 71 -6.65 8.69 -17.41
CA TYR A 71 -5.28 8.20 -17.42
C TYR A 71 -5.04 6.99 -16.50
N LEU A 72 -5.96 6.71 -15.59
CA LEU A 72 -5.81 5.67 -14.56
C LEU A 72 -6.60 4.40 -14.90
N ASN A 73 -6.08 3.23 -14.52
CA ASN A 73 -6.84 1.98 -14.48
C ASN A 73 -7.67 1.87 -13.19
N ASN A 74 -7.16 2.40 -12.07
CA ASN A 74 -7.82 2.27 -10.78
C ASN A 74 -7.70 3.51 -9.90
N ILE A 75 -8.79 3.89 -9.25
CA ILE A 75 -8.80 4.80 -8.11
C ILE A 75 -9.14 4.01 -6.86
N THR A 76 -8.29 4.10 -5.83
CA THR A 76 -8.59 3.65 -4.48
C THR A 76 -8.87 4.86 -3.61
N ALA A 77 -10.15 5.08 -3.30
CA ALA A 77 -10.63 6.11 -2.39
C ALA A 77 -10.49 5.63 -0.95
N SER A 78 -9.45 6.08 -0.24
CA SER A 78 -9.18 5.73 1.15
C SER A 78 -9.81 6.78 2.08
N LEU A 79 -10.98 6.47 2.61
CA LEU A 79 -11.81 7.38 3.40
C LEU A 79 -11.35 7.42 4.85
N HIS A 80 -10.75 8.54 5.24
CA HIS A 80 -10.39 8.85 6.62
C HIS A 80 -11.39 9.86 7.19
N PHE A 81 -12.14 9.46 8.22
CA PHE A 81 -13.20 10.30 8.80
C PHE A 81 -12.67 11.59 9.45
N GLU A 82 -11.44 11.56 9.97
CA GLU A 82 -10.73 12.75 10.45
C GLU A 82 -10.53 13.81 9.34
N ILE A 83 -10.22 13.37 8.12
CA ILE A 83 -10.00 14.25 6.96
C ILE A 83 -11.34 14.72 6.39
N MET A 84 -12.34 13.85 6.40
CA MET A 84 -13.67 14.17 5.88
C MET A 84 -14.37 15.23 6.76
N ALA A 85 -14.02 15.33 8.04
CA ALA A 85 -14.49 16.39 8.95
C ALA A 85 -16.01 16.61 8.89
N GLY A 86 -16.80 15.53 8.95
CA GLY A 86 -18.27 15.58 8.91
C GLY A 86 -18.89 15.65 7.50
N LYS A 87 -18.08 15.71 6.43
CA LYS A 87 -18.55 15.81 5.04
C LYS A 87 -18.88 14.45 4.40
N ALA A 88 -19.43 13.53 5.18
CA ALA A 88 -19.72 12.16 4.72
C ALA A 88 -20.62 12.13 3.47
N GLU A 89 -21.61 13.03 3.40
CA GLU A 89 -22.51 13.11 2.25
C GLU A 89 -21.79 13.59 0.99
N GLU A 90 -21.01 14.67 1.07
CA GLU A 90 -20.24 15.23 -0.04
C GLU A 90 -19.29 14.17 -0.65
N TYR A 91 -18.62 13.39 0.20
CA TYR A 91 -17.75 12.30 -0.23
C TYR A 91 -18.55 11.15 -0.86
N THR A 92 -19.73 10.85 -0.33
CA THR A 92 -20.62 9.83 -0.91
C THR A 92 -21.04 10.23 -2.32
N GLU A 93 -21.51 11.46 -2.52
CA GLU A 93 -21.90 12.00 -3.82
C GLU A 93 -20.72 12.01 -4.82
N ARG A 94 -19.53 12.40 -4.36
CA ARG A 94 -18.30 12.36 -5.16
C ARG A 94 -18.00 10.94 -5.65
N ILE A 95 -18.06 9.94 -4.76
CA ILE A 95 -17.82 8.54 -5.11
C ILE A 95 -18.86 8.05 -6.12
N ILE A 96 -20.14 8.39 -5.92
CA ILE A 96 -21.23 8.03 -6.86
C ILE A 96 -20.98 8.64 -8.24
N ALA A 97 -20.56 9.91 -8.31
CA ALA A 97 -20.22 10.56 -9.57
C ALA A 97 -19.05 9.86 -10.29
N LEU A 98 -17.99 9.48 -9.55
CA LEU A 98 -16.87 8.73 -10.10
C LEU A 98 -17.28 7.33 -10.58
N GLU A 99 -18.16 6.66 -9.85
CA GLU A 99 -18.67 5.34 -10.23
C GLU A 99 -19.53 5.41 -11.49
N ASN A 100 -20.44 6.37 -11.58
CA ASN A 100 -21.27 6.59 -12.76
C ASN A 100 -20.41 6.87 -14.01
N TRP A 101 -19.40 7.74 -13.87
CA TRP A 101 -18.46 8.00 -14.95
C TRP A 101 -17.69 6.74 -15.35
N ARG A 102 -17.18 5.98 -14.38
CA ARG A 102 -16.43 4.74 -14.61
C ARG A 102 -17.26 3.69 -15.36
N ARG A 103 -18.53 3.50 -14.96
CA ARG A 103 -19.45 2.55 -15.60
C ARG A 103 -19.72 2.96 -17.04
N LYS A 104 -20.10 4.21 -17.26
CA LYS A 104 -20.29 4.76 -18.61
C LYS A 104 -19.04 4.61 -19.49
N TRP A 105 -17.87 4.98 -18.98
CA TRP A 105 -16.62 4.83 -19.71
C TRP A 105 -16.35 3.38 -20.10
N ASN A 106 -16.53 2.44 -19.16
CA ASN A 106 -16.34 1.01 -19.45
C ASN A 106 -17.32 0.50 -20.51
N GLU A 107 -18.60 0.87 -20.42
CA GLU A 107 -19.62 0.49 -21.41
C GLU A 107 -19.32 1.05 -22.81
N GLU A 108 -18.74 2.25 -22.88
CA GLU A 108 -18.29 2.85 -24.15
C GLU A 108 -17.07 2.11 -24.71
N GLN A 109 -16.09 1.75 -23.87
CA GLN A 109 -14.90 1.02 -24.32
C GLN A 109 -15.19 -0.42 -24.74
N GLU A 110 -16.11 -1.10 -24.06
CA GLU A 110 -16.50 -2.48 -24.38
C GLU A 110 -17.12 -2.63 -25.78
N LYS A 111 -17.52 -1.53 -26.42
CA LYS A 111 -18.00 -1.50 -27.81
C LYS A 111 -16.89 -1.38 -28.85
N LEU A 112 -15.66 -1.05 -28.45
CA LEU A 112 -14.55 -0.85 -29.36
C LEU A 112 -13.85 -2.19 -29.67
N GLU A 113 -13.50 -2.38 -30.95
CA GLU A 113 -12.69 -3.53 -31.37
C GLU A 113 -11.33 -3.50 -30.67
N GLY A 114 -10.93 -4.63 -30.09
CA GLY A 114 -9.68 -4.76 -29.35
C GLY A 114 -9.74 -4.39 -27.87
N PHE A 115 -10.93 -4.13 -27.29
CA PHE A 115 -11.12 -4.04 -25.84
C PHE A 115 -11.67 -5.36 -25.25
N PRO A 116 -11.10 -5.89 -24.15
CA PRO A 116 -9.88 -5.45 -23.48
C PRO A 116 -8.62 -5.93 -24.22
N ASN A 117 -7.51 -5.22 -24.06
CA ASN A 117 -6.20 -5.61 -24.55
C ASN A 117 -5.24 -5.86 -23.38
N ALA A 118 -4.94 -7.13 -23.15
CA ALA A 118 -4.00 -7.53 -22.10
C ALA A 118 -2.58 -7.01 -22.35
N LYS A 119 -2.11 -6.90 -23.59
CA LYS A 119 -0.72 -6.46 -23.88
C LYS A 119 -0.48 -4.99 -23.54
N THR A 120 -1.49 -4.14 -23.73
CA THR A 120 -1.39 -2.69 -23.46
C THR A 120 -1.97 -2.30 -22.10
N GLY A 121 -2.53 -3.25 -21.37
CA GLY A 121 -3.26 -2.98 -20.12
C GLY A 121 -4.53 -2.14 -20.32
N TRP A 122 -5.02 -2.07 -21.56
CA TRP A 122 -6.27 -1.40 -21.91
C TRP A 122 -7.44 -2.28 -21.48
N ARG A 123 -7.94 -2.03 -20.27
CA ARG A 123 -8.91 -2.88 -19.57
C ARG A 123 -9.93 -2.04 -18.82
N ARG A 124 -10.97 -2.71 -18.29
CA ARG A 124 -12.00 -2.06 -17.47
C ARG A 124 -11.37 -1.29 -16.30
N LYS A 125 -11.79 -0.03 -16.14
CA LYS A 125 -11.43 0.82 -15.00
C LYS A 125 -12.16 0.36 -13.75
N THR A 126 -11.51 0.50 -12.61
CA THR A 126 -12.03 0.10 -11.30
C THR A 126 -11.97 1.23 -10.28
N LEU A 127 -13.02 1.37 -9.48
CA LEU A 127 -13.06 2.21 -8.31
C LEU A 127 -13.11 1.30 -7.08
N LEU A 128 -12.23 1.50 -6.11
CA LEU A 128 -12.23 0.80 -4.83
C LEU A 128 -12.47 1.82 -3.72
N VAL A 129 -13.56 1.66 -2.98
CA VAL A 129 -13.84 2.51 -1.81
C VAL A 129 -13.36 1.79 -0.56
N ARG A 130 -12.37 2.35 0.11
CA ARG A 130 -11.79 1.82 1.35
C ARG A 130 -12.21 2.70 2.52
N PHE A 131 -12.95 2.14 3.47
CA PHE A 131 -13.24 2.79 4.74
C PHE A 131 -12.15 2.51 5.75
N MET A 132 -11.53 3.56 6.28
CA MET A 132 -10.68 3.45 7.45
C MET A 132 -11.58 3.43 8.69
N MET A 133 -11.57 2.31 9.42
CA MET A 133 -12.52 2.05 10.51
C MET A 133 -12.11 2.85 11.76
N TYR A 134 -12.48 4.12 11.89
CA TYR A 134 -12.26 4.87 13.13
C TYR A 134 -13.31 4.46 14.20
N PRO A 135 -12.94 4.34 15.48
CA PRO A 135 -13.91 4.15 16.55
C PRO A 135 -14.98 5.24 16.55
N GLY A 136 -16.20 4.85 16.87
CA GLY A 136 -17.35 5.77 16.87
C GLY A 136 -17.79 6.26 15.49
N GLN A 137 -17.17 5.79 14.39
CA GLN A 137 -17.59 6.14 13.02
C GLN A 137 -18.36 5.02 12.31
N PHE A 138 -18.61 3.89 12.98
CA PHE A 138 -19.23 2.71 12.37
C PHE A 138 -20.61 2.99 11.77
N ASP A 139 -21.46 3.75 12.46
CA ASP A 139 -22.78 4.13 11.93
C ASP A 139 -22.67 4.97 10.66
N ASN A 140 -21.73 5.91 10.62
CA ASN A 140 -21.45 6.72 9.42
C ASN A 140 -20.95 5.83 8.28
N ILE A 141 -20.05 4.89 8.57
CA ILE A 141 -19.52 3.92 7.61
C ILE A 141 -20.64 3.07 7.01
N LEU A 142 -21.50 2.48 7.85
CA LEU A 142 -22.59 1.62 7.41
C LEU A 142 -23.63 2.40 6.59
N LYS A 143 -23.94 3.64 6.99
CA LYS A 143 -24.84 4.53 6.24
C LYS A 143 -24.27 4.88 4.87
N MET A 144 -23.00 5.27 4.79
CA MET A 144 -22.33 5.54 3.52
C MET A 144 -22.28 4.29 2.65
N LYS A 145 -21.84 3.15 3.20
CA LYS A 145 -21.81 1.85 2.50
C LYS A 145 -23.15 1.54 1.85
N SER A 146 -24.25 1.62 2.60
CA SER A 146 -25.58 1.34 2.07
C SER A 146 -25.96 2.25 0.89
N LYS A 147 -25.62 3.54 0.96
CA LYS A 147 -25.87 4.48 -0.15
C LYS A 147 -25.02 4.15 -1.38
N LEU A 148 -23.74 3.85 -1.18
CA LEU A 148 -22.83 3.48 -2.26
C LEU A 148 -23.25 2.19 -2.95
N GLU A 149 -23.66 1.17 -2.19
CA GLU A 149 -24.16 -0.10 -2.73
C GLU A 149 -25.44 0.10 -3.54
N LYS A 150 -26.39 0.91 -3.03
CA LYS A 150 -27.61 1.28 -3.78
C LYS A 150 -27.30 2.04 -5.07
N ALA A 151 -26.20 2.77 -5.11
CA ALA A 151 -25.71 3.45 -6.31
C ALA A 151 -24.90 2.55 -7.26
N GLY A 152 -24.73 1.26 -6.92
CA GLY A 152 -24.01 0.29 -7.76
C GLY A 152 -22.50 0.25 -7.56
N VAL A 153 -21.97 0.81 -6.47
CA VAL A 153 -20.55 0.66 -6.10
C VAL A 153 -20.32 -0.75 -5.57
N GLU A 154 -19.61 -1.58 -6.36
CA GLU A 154 -19.39 -2.99 -6.03
C GLU A 154 -18.17 -3.21 -5.13
N LYS A 155 -17.08 -2.44 -5.32
CA LYS A 155 -15.81 -2.69 -4.64
C LYS A 155 -15.67 -1.81 -3.40
N ILE A 156 -16.12 -2.33 -2.27
CA ILE A 156 -16.00 -1.69 -0.95
C ILE A 156 -15.10 -2.55 -0.06
N GLU A 157 -14.12 -1.91 0.59
CA GLU A 157 -13.15 -2.51 1.49
C GLU A 157 -13.18 -1.80 2.84
N PHE A 158 -12.94 -2.54 3.92
CA PHE A 158 -12.74 -1.99 5.26
C PHE A 158 -11.28 -2.19 5.68
N ARG A 159 -10.68 -1.19 6.32
CA ARG A 159 -9.32 -1.27 6.86
C ARG A 159 -9.35 -0.77 8.30
N TYR A 160 -9.00 -1.65 9.23
CA TYR A 160 -8.84 -1.25 10.62
C TYR A 160 -7.62 -0.35 10.77
N ILE A 161 -7.67 0.53 11.76
CA ILE A 161 -6.64 1.53 12.03
C ILE A 161 -5.81 1.04 13.21
N ARG A 162 -4.51 1.27 13.13
CA ARG A 162 -3.60 1.10 14.25
C ARG A 162 -3.10 2.47 14.67
N PRO A 163 -3.37 2.92 15.90
CA PRO A 163 -2.77 4.15 16.39
C PRO A 163 -1.24 3.99 16.41
N LEU A 164 -0.55 4.91 15.75
CA LEU A 164 0.91 4.96 15.75
C LEU A 164 1.36 5.57 17.09
N ARG A 165 1.71 4.72 18.08
CA ARG A 165 2.39 5.18 19.31
C ARG A 165 3.90 5.08 19.14
N GLY A 166 4.49 6.03 18.41
CA GLY A 166 5.92 6.41 18.42
C GLY A 166 6.99 5.36 18.07
N LEU A 167 6.62 4.10 17.87
CA LEU A 167 7.53 2.97 17.65
C LEU A 167 6.91 2.09 16.57
N SER A 168 7.02 2.52 15.34
CA SER A 168 6.49 1.83 14.17
C SER A 168 7.64 1.45 13.25
N ASN A 169 7.38 0.44 12.41
CA ASN A 169 8.23 -0.08 11.35
C ASN A 169 8.48 0.96 10.22
N GLU A 170 8.81 2.20 10.59
CA GLU A 170 8.66 3.41 9.80
C GLU A 170 9.91 4.30 9.83
N GLN A 171 10.93 3.93 10.61
CA GLN A 171 12.22 4.57 10.47
C GLN A 171 12.74 4.29 9.07
N MET A 172 12.79 5.32 8.25
CA MET A 172 13.16 5.24 6.84
C MET A 172 14.64 5.58 6.71
N PRO A 173 15.56 4.60 6.65
CA PRO A 173 17.00 4.88 6.70
C PRO A 173 17.40 5.67 5.46
N THR A 174 18.23 6.70 5.61
CA THR A 174 18.71 7.51 4.47
C THR A 174 20.01 6.97 3.88
N LYS A 175 20.55 5.89 4.46
CA LYS A 175 21.71 5.15 3.96
C LYS A 175 21.37 3.68 3.69
N LYS A 176 22.27 2.99 2.99
CA LYS A 176 22.17 1.55 2.74
C LYS A 176 22.47 0.76 4.02
N LEU A 177 21.73 -0.32 4.25
CA LEU A 177 21.90 -1.23 5.39
C LEU A 177 22.00 -2.68 4.89
N GLY A 178 22.44 -3.59 5.76
CA GLY A 178 22.32 -5.03 5.54
C GLY A 178 20.85 -5.46 5.48
N PHE A 179 20.53 -6.45 4.66
CA PHE A 179 19.16 -7.00 4.57
C PHE A 179 18.77 -7.82 5.81
N ASP A 180 19.76 -8.29 6.56
CA ASP A 180 19.65 -8.98 7.85
C ASP A 180 19.39 -8.02 9.03
N VAL A 181 19.54 -6.71 8.80
CA VAL A 181 19.40 -5.69 9.84
C VAL A 181 17.93 -5.31 10.03
N ASN A 182 17.44 -5.44 11.27
CA ASN A 182 16.18 -4.84 11.68
C ASN A 182 16.40 -3.40 12.16
N HIS A 183 16.25 -2.44 11.25
CA HIS A 183 16.44 -1.03 11.59
C HIS A 183 15.44 -0.47 12.62
N ASP A 184 14.31 -1.13 12.93
CA ASP A 184 13.40 -0.64 13.99
C ASP A 184 14.01 -0.76 15.39
N ARG A 185 15.16 -1.43 15.46
CA ARG A 185 15.96 -1.70 16.65
C ARG A 185 17.20 -0.81 16.74
N MET A 186 17.31 0.19 15.87
CA MET A 186 18.49 1.06 15.78
C MET A 186 18.15 2.49 16.19
N ASP A 187 19.18 3.21 16.62
CA ASP A 187 19.06 4.63 16.93
C ASP A 187 19.01 5.47 15.65
N ALA A 188 18.32 6.61 15.70
CA ALA A 188 18.12 7.46 14.52
C ALA A 188 19.45 7.96 13.92
N GLU A 189 20.45 8.21 14.75
CA GLU A 189 21.80 8.62 14.34
C GLU A 189 22.50 7.54 13.49
N ASP A 190 22.22 6.27 13.79
CA ASP A 190 22.75 5.14 13.04
C ASP A 190 21.98 4.86 11.74
N LEU A 191 20.85 5.54 11.50
CA LEU A 191 20.02 5.34 10.32
C LEU A 191 20.12 6.47 9.31
N HIS A 192 20.59 7.63 9.77
CA HIS A 192 20.60 8.84 8.97
C HIS A 192 22.01 9.40 8.82
N GLU A 193 22.46 9.54 7.58
CA GLU A 193 23.56 10.45 7.27
C GLU A 193 23.08 11.90 7.55
N ASN A 194 23.98 12.81 7.94
CA ASN A 194 23.71 14.17 8.47
C ASN A 194 22.91 15.14 7.57
N ASP A 195 22.17 14.66 6.57
CA ASP A 195 21.28 15.44 5.74
C ASP A 195 19.88 15.57 6.34
N VAL A 196 19.49 16.83 6.50
CA VAL A 196 18.16 17.40 6.75
C VAL A 196 17.11 16.37 7.20
N GLN A 197 16.95 16.22 8.52
CA GLN A 197 15.75 15.63 9.09
C GLN A 197 14.52 16.35 8.54
N ILE A 198 13.79 15.73 7.62
CA ILE A 198 12.37 16.03 7.44
C ILE A 198 11.70 15.48 8.69
N LYS A 199 11.68 16.29 9.75
CA LYS A 199 10.89 16.01 10.95
C LYS A 199 9.43 15.99 10.51
N SER A 200 8.87 14.82 10.21
CA SER A 200 7.42 14.64 10.13
C SER A 200 6.85 14.66 11.56
N LYS A 201 6.94 15.80 12.25
CA LYS A 201 6.14 16.06 13.44
C LYS A 201 4.72 16.39 12.96
N VAL A 202 3.95 15.36 12.65
CA VAL A 202 2.50 15.45 12.69
C VAL A 202 2.03 14.53 13.80
N THR A 203 2.07 15.05 15.03
CA THR A 203 1.25 14.53 16.11
C THR A 203 -0.21 14.81 15.74
N PRO A 204 -1.09 13.82 15.63
CA PRO A 204 -2.52 14.09 15.54
C PRO A 204 -2.94 14.76 16.85
N SER A 205 -3.20 16.07 16.79
CA SER A 205 -3.82 16.80 17.89
C SER A 205 -5.32 16.56 17.81
N VAL A 206 -5.84 15.83 18.78
CA VAL A 206 -7.28 15.74 19.06
C VAL A 206 -7.46 16.37 20.45
N HIS A 207 -8.14 17.52 20.51
CA HIS A 207 -8.46 18.26 21.74
C HIS A 207 -7.29 18.87 22.55
N GLY A 208 -6.26 19.40 21.87
CA GLY A 208 -5.38 20.41 22.48
C GLY A 208 -4.41 19.94 23.56
N LYS A 209 -4.07 18.65 23.64
CA LYS A 209 -2.94 18.16 24.44
C LYS A 209 -1.85 17.61 23.53
N SER A 210 -0.68 18.24 23.55
CA SER A 210 0.55 17.67 22.96
C SER A 210 1.10 16.61 23.90
N MET A 211 1.26 15.38 23.43
CA MET A 211 1.97 14.33 24.16
C MET A 211 3.35 14.16 23.53
N GLU A 212 4.39 14.41 24.31
CA GLU A 212 5.77 14.04 23.95
C GLU A 212 5.94 12.53 24.06
N ALA A 213 6.70 11.95 23.13
CA ALA A 213 7.00 10.53 23.15
C ALA A 213 8.01 10.25 24.27
N PRO A 214 7.73 9.31 25.20
CA PRO A 214 8.71 8.91 26.20
C PRO A 214 9.81 8.06 25.56
N ASP A 215 11.03 8.17 26.09
CA ASP A 215 12.21 7.41 25.66
C ASP A 215 11.98 5.90 25.70
N HIS A 216 12.52 5.16 24.72
CA HIS A 216 12.27 3.72 24.59
C HIS A 216 13.52 2.91 24.26
N GLU A 217 13.68 1.79 24.99
CA GLU A 217 14.60 0.72 24.65
C GLU A 217 13.93 -0.36 23.78
N VAL A 218 14.74 -0.97 22.92
CA VAL A 218 14.35 -1.94 21.91
C VAL A 218 14.00 -3.30 22.51
N VAL A 219 12.86 -3.91 22.11
CA VAL A 219 12.40 -5.19 22.68
C VAL A 219 12.11 -6.26 21.61
N SER A 220 12.46 -7.51 21.92
CA SER A 220 12.33 -8.71 21.08
C SER A 220 10.96 -9.40 21.21
N SER A 221 10.60 -10.20 20.21
CA SER A 221 9.26 -10.77 19.96
C SER A 221 8.85 -11.98 20.82
N VAL A 222 9.54 -12.23 21.94
CA VAL A 222 9.27 -13.39 22.83
C VAL A 222 8.73 -12.98 24.21
N ASP A 223 8.66 -11.67 24.50
CA ASP A 223 8.39 -11.18 25.85
C ASP A 223 6.89 -10.92 26.14
N LYS A 224 6.43 -11.40 27.30
CA LYS A 224 5.05 -11.22 27.79
C LYS A 224 4.70 -9.75 28.00
N GLU A 225 5.68 -8.89 28.31
CA GLU A 225 5.48 -7.45 28.44
C GLU A 225 5.22 -6.75 27.09
N VAL A 226 5.77 -7.25 25.99
CA VAL A 226 5.50 -6.75 24.63
C VAL A 226 4.06 -7.06 24.23
N ILE A 227 3.57 -8.26 24.56
CA ILE A 227 2.17 -8.63 24.35
C ILE A 227 1.24 -7.71 25.16
N ALA A 228 1.63 -7.35 26.40
CA ALA A 228 0.88 -6.42 27.24
C ALA A 228 0.85 -4.99 26.67
N LYS A 229 1.99 -4.47 26.20
CA LYS A 229 2.07 -3.14 25.53
C LYS A 229 1.30 -3.10 24.20
N ILE A 230 1.26 -4.20 23.45
CA ILE A 230 0.42 -4.31 22.23
C ILE A 230 -1.06 -4.31 22.61
N LYS A 231 -1.46 -5.03 23.68
CA LYS A 231 -2.84 -5.03 24.18
C LYS A 231 -3.28 -3.64 24.67
N ASP A 232 -2.43 -2.92 25.40
CA ASP A 232 -2.68 -1.54 25.87
C ASP A 232 -2.86 -0.53 24.71
N ARG A 233 -2.12 -0.73 23.60
CA ARG A 233 -2.28 0.05 22.36
C ARG A 233 -3.57 -0.31 21.58
N GLU A 234 -4.25 -1.40 21.93
CA GLU A 234 -5.39 -1.97 21.21
C GLU A 234 -6.75 -1.79 21.88
N GLU A 235 -6.81 -1.13 23.04
CA GLU A 235 -8.08 -0.67 23.68
C GLU A 235 -8.80 0.42 22.86
N TRP A 236 -8.30 0.73 21.66
CA TRP A 236 -8.86 1.71 20.73
C TRP A 236 -10.25 1.31 20.20
N TYR A 237 -10.58 0.01 20.15
CA TYR A 237 -11.90 -0.48 19.72
C TYR A 237 -12.61 -1.23 20.85
N THR A 238 -13.92 -1.02 20.96
CA THR A 238 -14.82 -1.80 21.82
C THR A 238 -14.99 -3.24 21.30
N GLU A 239 -15.43 -4.18 22.16
CA GLU A 239 -15.68 -5.57 21.73
C GLU A 239 -16.81 -5.68 20.68
N GLU A 240 -17.81 -4.80 20.76
CA GLU A 240 -18.88 -4.64 19.76
C GLU A 240 -18.27 -4.27 18.39
N GLU A 241 -17.43 -3.23 18.34
CA GLU A 241 -16.75 -2.79 17.11
C GLU A 241 -15.83 -3.87 16.54
N LYS A 242 -15.10 -4.60 17.40
CA LYS A 242 -14.29 -5.76 16.96
C LYS A 242 -15.15 -6.85 16.34
N LYS A 243 -16.33 -7.14 16.90
CA LYS A 243 -17.28 -8.09 16.32
C LYS A 243 -17.78 -7.61 14.96
N THR A 244 -18.13 -6.34 14.82
CA THR A 244 -18.53 -5.75 13.54
C THR A 244 -17.40 -5.82 12.51
N ILE A 245 -16.16 -5.46 12.87
CA ILE A 245 -15.00 -5.58 11.98
C ILE A 245 -14.84 -7.01 11.46
N ARG A 246 -14.94 -8.02 12.34
CA ARG A 246 -14.86 -9.44 11.95
C ARG A 246 -15.96 -9.81 10.96
N GLN A 247 -17.20 -9.38 11.19
CA GLN A 247 -18.31 -9.63 10.27
C GLN A 247 -18.12 -8.97 8.90
N LEU A 248 -17.58 -7.75 8.87
CA LEU A 248 -17.26 -7.04 7.63
C LEU A 248 -16.15 -7.73 6.81
N PHE A 249 -15.25 -8.48 7.47
CA PHE A 249 -14.23 -9.30 6.81
C PHE A 249 -14.70 -10.70 6.44
N ALA A 250 -15.86 -11.15 6.93
CA ALA A 250 -16.41 -12.49 6.65
C ALA A 250 -17.05 -12.61 5.25
N GLY A 251 -17.04 -11.55 4.43
CA GLY A 251 -17.69 -11.51 3.11
C GLY A 251 -16.77 -11.12 1.94
N GLU A 252 -17.07 -11.73 0.79
CA GLU A 252 -16.52 -11.61 -0.58
C GLU A 252 -15.07 -12.10 -0.88
N PRO A 253 -14.90 -13.33 -1.41
CA PRO A 253 -13.61 -13.99 -1.68
C PRO A 253 -12.92 -13.55 -2.98
N LYS A 254 -12.85 -12.25 -3.29
CA LYS A 254 -12.17 -11.75 -4.51
C LYS A 254 -11.11 -10.69 -4.18
N LYS A 255 -10.10 -11.10 -3.40
CA LYS A 255 -8.72 -10.56 -3.30
C LYS A 255 -7.97 -11.18 -2.10
N PHE A 256 -8.06 -12.50 -2.00
CA PHE A 256 -7.44 -13.25 -0.92
C PHE A 256 -5.99 -13.56 -1.33
N LEU A 257 -5.04 -13.33 -0.41
CA LEU A 257 -3.69 -13.87 -0.52
C LEU A 257 -3.80 -15.39 -0.44
N ARG A 258 -3.05 -16.10 -1.28
CA ARG A 258 -2.94 -17.56 -1.22
C ARG A 258 -1.94 -17.92 -0.13
N LEU A 259 -2.38 -18.60 0.91
CA LEU A 259 -1.55 -19.10 1.99
C LEU A 259 -1.52 -20.61 1.94
N PHE A 260 -0.35 -21.19 2.21
CA PHE A 260 -0.13 -22.62 2.18
C PHE A 260 0.26 -23.11 3.58
N PHE A 261 -0.43 -24.13 4.07
CA PHE A 261 -0.22 -24.70 5.40
C PHE A 261 0.15 -26.17 5.29
N ALA A 262 1.20 -26.59 6.00
CA ALA A 262 1.53 -28.00 6.15
C ALA A 262 0.63 -28.63 7.24
N GLN A 263 -0.15 -29.64 6.87
CA GLN A 263 -1.03 -30.41 7.76
C GLN A 263 -0.89 -31.89 7.39
N ASP A 264 -0.49 -32.75 8.34
CA ASP A 264 -0.42 -34.21 8.19
C ASP A 264 0.18 -34.67 6.84
N ASP A 265 1.41 -34.22 6.55
CA ASP A 265 2.17 -34.50 5.32
C ASP A 265 1.55 -33.98 4.01
N ARG A 266 0.58 -33.08 4.09
CA ARG A 266 -0.04 -32.42 2.93
C ARG A 266 0.06 -30.90 3.03
N ILE A 267 0.03 -30.25 1.87
CA ILE A 267 -0.08 -28.79 1.76
C ILE A 267 -1.53 -28.43 1.46
N VAL A 268 -2.12 -27.61 2.33
CA VAL A 268 -3.47 -27.06 2.16
C VAL A 268 -3.35 -25.59 1.74
N GLU A 269 -4.06 -25.21 0.67
CA GLU A 269 -4.17 -23.81 0.23
C GLU A 269 -5.42 -23.17 0.85
N GLU A 270 -5.24 -22.06 1.54
CA GLU A 270 -6.32 -21.24 2.07
C GLU A 270 -6.18 -19.80 1.57
N GLY A 271 -7.30 -19.15 1.29
CA GLY A 271 -7.31 -17.73 1.02
C GLY A 271 -7.31 -16.93 2.32
N TYR A 272 -6.55 -15.84 2.39
CA TYR A 272 -6.64 -14.85 3.46
C TYR A 272 -6.74 -13.41 2.95
N HIS A 273 -7.71 -12.64 3.45
CA HIS A 273 -7.73 -11.21 3.16
C HIS A 273 -6.55 -10.52 3.88
N TYR A 274 -5.78 -9.66 3.20
CA TYR A 274 -4.59 -9.04 3.81
C TYR A 274 -4.91 -8.15 5.01
N ASN A 275 -6.07 -7.47 5.04
CA ASN A 275 -6.48 -6.72 6.24
C ASN A 275 -6.84 -7.67 7.39
N GLN A 276 -7.35 -8.87 7.09
CA GLN A 276 -7.64 -9.90 8.08
C GLN A 276 -6.33 -10.47 8.65
N LEU A 277 -5.31 -10.74 7.82
CA LEU A 277 -3.97 -11.13 8.30
C LEU A 277 -3.41 -10.09 9.27
N ASN A 278 -3.51 -8.81 8.89
CA ASN A 278 -3.07 -7.72 9.73
C ASN A 278 -3.86 -7.69 11.05
N PHE A 279 -5.19 -7.83 11.00
CA PHE A 279 -6.08 -7.74 12.16
C PHE A 279 -5.88 -8.90 13.14
N GLU A 280 -5.78 -10.11 12.63
CA GLU A 280 -5.58 -11.33 13.42
C GLU A 280 -4.11 -11.60 13.75
N ARG A 281 -3.21 -10.70 13.35
CA ARG A 281 -1.77 -10.77 13.63
C ARG A 281 -1.09 -12.00 13.02
N LYS A 282 -1.62 -12.53 11.92
CA LYS A 282 -1.05 -13.62 11.12
C LYS A 282 -0.02 -13.11 10.10
N ASN A 283 0.71 -12.05 10.45
CA ASN A 283 1.62 -11.31 9.57
C ASN A 283 3.05 -11.22 10.11
N ASN A 284 3.44 -12.18 10.96
CA ASN A 284 4.84 -12.37 11.34
C ASN A 284 5.51 -13.25 10.27
N PHE A 285 6.50 -12.67 9.58
CA PHE A 285 7.30 -13.34 8.56
C PHE A 285 8.79 -13.24 8.89
N GLU A 286 9.15 -13.04 10.16
CA GLU A 286 10.55 -13.02 10.60
C GLU A 286 11.23 -14.35 10.24
N GLY A 287 12.39 -14.26 9.58
CA GLY A 287 13.11 -15.42 9.06
C GLY A 287 12.58 -16.01 7.75
N TRP A 288 11.45 -15.51 7.21
CA TRP A 288 10.92 -16.00 5.92
C TRP A 288 11.67 -15.36 4.76
N LEU A 289 11.75 -16.09 3.64
CA LEU A 289 12.10 -15.55 2.35
C LEU A 289 11.01 -14.58 1.88
N CYS A 290 11.41 -13.39 1.45
CA CYS A 290 10.55 -12.32 0.96
C CYS A 290 11.07 -11.80 -0.38
N TRP A 291 10.20 -11.78 -1.39
CA TRP A 291 10.54 -11.29 -2.74
C TRP A 291 10.36 -9.76 -2.88
N ALA A 292 10.49 -9.01 -1.79
CA ALA A 292 10.52 -7.56 -1.86
C ALA A 292 11.83 -7.13 -2.53
N GLY A 293 11.80 -6.12 -3.39
CA GLY A 293 12.94 -5.72 -4.21
C GLY A 293 13.07 -6.48 -5.53
N THR A 294 12.62 -7.74 -5.60
CA THR A 294 12.54 -8.51 -6.86
C THR A 294 11.19 -8.32 -7.57
N LYS A 295 10.10 -8.16 -6.81
CA LYS A 295 8.73 -8.02 -7.35
C LYS A 295 8.11 -6.65 -7.26
N HIS A 296 8.65 -5.82 -6.39
CA HIS A 296 8.26 -4.43 -6.31
C HIS A 296 9.40 -3.61 -5.71
N MET A 297 9.23 -2.30 -5.78
CA MET A 297 10.07 -1.36 -5.06
C MET A 297 9.22 -0.17 -4.64
N LYS A 298 9.72 0.57 -3.65
CA LYS A 298 9.18 1.86 -3.25
C LYS A 298 10.14 2.95 -3.64
N ILE A 299 9.61 4.00 -4.24
CA ILE A 299 10.35 5.22 -4.54
C ILE A 299 9.70 6.35 -3.75
N THR A 300 10.48 7.02 -2.92
CA THR A 300 9.99 8.13 -2.09
C THR A 300 9.90 9.41 -2.90
N PRO A 301 9.25 10.45 -2.37
CA PRO A 301 9.28 11.77 -2.99
C PRO A 301 10.71 12.36 -3.16
N SER A 302 11.66 12.02 -2.30
CA SER A 302 13.07 12.43 -2.48
C SER A 302 13.78 11.66 -3.60
N GLY A 303 13.14 10.65 -4.19
CA GLY A 303 13.72 9.79 -5.21
C GLY A 303 14.51 8.60 -4.64
N ASP A 304 14.46 8.38 -3.33
CA ASP A 304 15.16 7.28 -2.69
C ASP A 304 14.42 5.97 -2.94
N ILE A 305 15.19 4.92 -3.28
CA ILE A 305 14.68 3.61 -3.68
C ILE A 305 14.85 2.63 -2.53
N TYR A 306 13.78 1.90 -2.22
CA TYR A 306 13.73 0.85 -1.21
C TYR A 306 13.07 -0.41 -1.78
N ILE A 307 13.35 -1.57 -1.20
CA ILE A 307 12.73 -2.84 -1.64
C ILE A 307 11.22 -2.89 -1.44
N GLY A 308 10.69 -2.06 -0.54
CA GLY A 308 9.28 -2.02 -0.15
C GLY A 308 9.01 -0.92 0.87
N SER A 309 7.78 -0.86 1.37
CA SER A 309 7.40 0.10 2.42
C SER A 309 8.04 -0.16 3.76
N CYS A 310 8.51 -1.38 4.00
CA CYS A 310 9.22 -1.80 5.20
C CYS A 310 10.66 -1.30 5.32
N HIS A 311 11.23 -0.72 4.24
CA HIS A 311 12.58 -0.14 4.18
C HIS A 311 13.75 -1.06 4.59
N VAL A 312 13.54 -2.39 4.62
CA VAL A 312 14.59 -3.37 4.92
C VAL A 312 15.71 -3.24 3.88
N GLY A 313 16.97 -3.29 4.34
CA GLY A 313 18.16 -2.99 3.52
C GLY A 313 18.45 -1.49 3.32
N GLY A 314 17.62 -0.59 3.87
CA GLY A 314 17.83 0.85 3.77
C GLY A 314 17.72 1.39 2.35
N LYS A 315 18.30 2.59 2.13
CA LYS A 315 18.30 3.25 0.82
C LYS A 315 19.20 2.48 -0.15
N LEU A 316 18.60 1.88 -1.18
CA LEU A 316 19.32 1.14 -2.22
C LEU A 316 20.01 2.04 -3.23
N GLY A 317 19.47 3.25 -3.41
CA GLY A 317 19.96 4.24 -4.36
C GLY A 317 19.00 5.42 -4.42
N ASN A 318 19.32 6.37 -5.29
CA ASN A 318 18.44 7.48 -5.61
C ASN A 318 18.29 7.59 -7.12
N ILE A 319 17.05 7.74 -7.58
CA ILE A 319 16.68 7.77 -9.01
C ILE A 319 17.42 8.87 -9.80
N TYR A 320 17.90 9.93 -9.14
CA TYR A 320 18.62 11.03 -9.78
C TYR A 320 20.10 10.74 -10.02
N SER A 321 20.65 9.78 -9.29
CA SER A 321 22.07 9.43 -9.32
C SER A 321 22.29 7.96 -9.69
N LEU A 322 21.30 7.29 -10.29
CA LEU A 322 21.46 5.91 -10.76
C LEU A 322 22.46 5.85 -11.92
N ASP A 323 23.34 4.87 -11.84
CA ASP A 323 24.24 4.48 -12.91
C ASP A 323 24.15 2.96 -13.14
N ALA A 324 25.00 2.44 -14.04
CA ALA A 324 25.01 1.04 -14.42
C ALA A 324 25.37 0.07 -13.26
N SER A 325 25.83 0.58 -12.12
CA SER A 325 26.16 -0.21 -10.93
C SER A 325 24.96 -0.43 -9.99
N PHE A 326 23.79 0.17 -10.28
CA PHE A 326 22.59 -0.06 -9.47
C PHE A 326 22.08 -1.48 -9.66
N VAL A 327 22.03 -2.23 -8.55
CA VAL A 327 21.56 -3.62 -8.54
C VAL A 327 20.37 -3.73 -7.59
N LEU A 328 19.22 -4.08 -8.16
CA LEU A 328 18.09 -4.56 -7.37
C LEU A 328 18.37 -5.99 -6.87
N PRO A 329 17.80 -6.38 -5.72
CA PRO A 329 17.80 -7.78 -5.32
C PRO A 329 17.25 -8.64 -6.47
N LYS A 330 18.00 -9.70 -6.83
CA LYS A 330 17.57 -10.73 -7.79
C LYS A 330 17.00 -11.96 -7.06
N GLU A 331 17.47 -12.17 -5.85
CA GLU A 331 17.05 -13.25 -4.95
C GLU A 331 16.16 -12.70 -3.82
N PRO A 332 15.31 -13.54 -3.20
CA PRO A 332 14.56 -13.13 -2.02
C PRO A 332 15.50 -12.74 -0.87
N VAL A 333 15.03 -11.83 -0.03
CA VAL A 333 15.69 -11.46 1.22
C VAL A 333 15.08 -12.23 2.39
N VAL A 334 15.87 -12.53 3.42
CA VAL A 334 15.35 -13.08 4.67
C VAL A 334 14.80 -11.92 5.50
N CYS A 335 13.52 -11.95 5.85
CA CYS A 335 12.87 -10.84 6.53
C CYS A 335 13.33 -10.71 8.00
N PRO A 336 13.95 -9.58 8.42
CA PRO A 336 14.39 -9.38 9.80
C PRO A 336 13.30 -8.76 10.69
N LYS A 337 12.11 -8.50 10.12
CA LYS A 337 11.00 -7.82 10.80
C LYS A 337 10.06 -8.85 11.40
N TRP A 338 9.78 -8.70 12.69
CA TRP A 338 8.79 -9.48 13.44
C TRP A 338 7.34 -9.31 12.94
N ARG A 339 7.06 -8.27 12.12
CA ARG A 339 5.74 -8.01 11.56
C ARG A 339 5.79 -7.25 10.25
N CYS A 340 4.98 -7.67 9.27
CA CYS A 340 4.79 -6.97 8.00
C CYS A 340 3.42 -6.27 7.97
N THR A 341 3.39 -4.94 7.91
CA THR A 341 2.17 -4.15 8.13
C THR A 341 1.63 -3.47 6.87
N ASP A 342 2.47 -3.22 5.88
CA ASP A 342 2.05 -2.56 4.65
C ASP A 342 1.30 -3.52 3.72
N ASN A 343 0.20 -3.06 3.13
CA ASN A 343 -0.66 -3.91 2.31
C ASN A 343 -0.03 -4.26 0.96
N LEU A 344 0.88 -3.43 0.41
CA LEU A 344 1.60 -3.78 -0.81
C LEU A 344 2.70 -4.79 -0.49
N ASP A 345 3.44 -4.58 0.60
CA ASP A 345 4.46 -5.52 1.07
C ASP A 345 3.87 -6.89 1.41
N LEU A 346 2.67 -6.94 2.02
CA LEU A 346 1.98 -8.19 2.33
C LEU A 346 1.68 -9.04 1.09
N ARG A 347 1.41 -8.40 -0.05
CA ARG A 347 1.07 -9.07 -1.33
C ARG A 347 2.29 -9.63 -2.06
N VAL A 348 3.49 -9.31 -1.62
CA VAL A 348 4.72 -9.88 -2.16
C VAL A 348 4.81 -11.36 -1.77
N PRO A 349 5.25 -12.25 -2.68
CA PRO A 349 5.50 -13.66 -2.36
C PRO A 349 6.42 -13.84 -1.15
N LYS A 350 6.08 -14.80 -0.30
CA LYS A 350 6.87 -15.17 0.89
C LYS A 350 6.87 -16.68 1.07
N ALA A 351 7.97 -17.22 1.56
CA ALA A 351 8.12 -18.64 1.88
C ALA A 351 8.88 -18.80 3.19
N LYS A 352 8.40 -19.68 4.08
CA LYS A 352 9.02 -19.92 5.40
C LYS A 352 10.46 -20.43 5.30
N GLY A 353 10.77 -21.16 4.23
CA GLY A 353 12.09 -21.67 3.92
C GLY A 353 12.24 -21.97 2.43
N PRO A 354 13.47 -22.20 1.94
CA PRO A 354 13.75 -22.52 0.54
C PRO A 354 12.95 -23.73 0.02
N GLU A 355 12.71 -24.72 0.88
CA GLU A 355 11.94 -25.93 0.57
C GLU A 355 10.49 -25.63 0.14
N TYR A 356 9.92 -24.50 0.58
CA TYR A 356 8.56 -24.07 0.22
C TYR A 356 8.51 -23.04 -0.92
N ALA A 357 9.66 -22.58 -1.43
CA ALA A 357 9.70 -21.54 -2.46
C ALA A 357 8.97 -21.94 -3.75
N HIS A 358 8.90 -23.24 -4.05
CA HIS A 358 8.19 -23.78 -5.21
C HIS A 358 6.68 -23.48 -5.19
N LEU A 359 6.06 -23.28 -4.01
CA LEU A 359 4.63 -22.98 -3.85
C LEU A 359 4.26 -21.58 -4.34
N VAL A 360 5.24 -20.68 -4.44
CA VAL A 360 5.07 -19.30 -4.93
C VAL A 360 5.82 -19.05 -6.24
N ALA A 361 6.21 -20.13 -6.93
CA ALA A 361 7.01 -20.06 -8.17
C ALA A 361 6.28 -19.32 -9.31
N ASP A 362 4.96 -19.45 -9.38
CA ASP A 362 4.11 -18.78 -10.37
C ASP A 362 4.15 -17.25 -10.27
N GLN A 363 4.32 -16.73 -9.05
CA GLN A 363 4.43 -15.31 -8.76
C GLN A 363 5.88 -14.82 -8.82
N THR A 364 6.85 -15.74 -8.73
CA THR A 364 8.29 -15.42 -8.61
C THR A 364 9.07 -15.57 -9.91
N LYS A 365 8.64 -16.42 -10.83
CA LYS A 365 9.23 -16.51 -12.18
C LYS A 365 9.11 -15.18 -12.93
N GLU A 366 10.15 -14.83 -13.68
CA GLU A 366 10.05 -13.79 -14.69
C GLU A 366 9.04 -14.26 -15.73
N LEU A 367 8.14 -13.37 -16.16
CA LEU A 367 7.44 -13.58 -17.43
C LEU A 367 8.56 -13.71 -18.46
N GLY A 368 8.78 -14.92 -18.95
CA GLY A 368 9.94 -15.25 -19.77
C GLY A 368 10.16 -14.20 -20.85
N SER A 369 11.42 -13.96 -21.16
CA SER A 369 11.93 -13.24 -22.32
C SER A 369 11.48 -13.90 -23.64
N GLY A 370 10.17 -14.02 -23.83
CA GLY A 370 9.49 -14.42 -25.05
C GLY A 370 8.88 -13.18 -25.70
N LEU A 371 9.76 -12.34 -26.25
CA LEU A 371 9.47 -11.54 -27.44
C LEU A 371 10.45 -11.96 -28.52
#